data_AF-A0A081S2M8-F1
#
_entry.id   AF-A0A081S2M8-F1
#
_cell.length_a   1.000
_cell.length_b   1.000
_cell.length_c   1.000
_cell.angle_alpha   90.00
_cell.angle_beta   90.00
_cell.angle_gamma   90.00
#
_symmetry.space_group_name_H-M   'P 1'
#
loop_
_entity.id
_entity.type
_entity.pdbx_description
1 polymer ?
#
loop_
_entity_poly.entity_id
_entity_poly.type
_entity_poly.pdbx_seq_one_letter_code
_entity_poly.pdbx_strand_id
1 'polypeptide(L)'
;MAKVTPISHSEVRKRLLNTPEALQAYAEATEEYELLEQLTEWREKAGLKKVDVAKRMGINPSAVTRIEKNVTRASWHTLKRYAAACGVELSLTTK
;
A
#
# COMPACT_ATOMS: atom_id res chain seq x y z
N MET A 1 24.97 30.24 -12.41
CA MET A 1 24.12 29.09 -12.04
C MET A 1 23.15 29.57 -10.97
N ALA A 2 21.84 29.44 -11.17
CA ALA A 2 20.86 29.88 -10.17
C ALA A 2 21.01 29.05 -8.89
N LYS A 3 21.04 29.71 -7.72
CA LYS A 3 21.11 29.03 -6.42
C LYS A 3 19.79 28.30 -6.17
N VAL A 4 19.83 26.98 -6.07
CA VAL A 4 18.68 26.17 -5.66
C VAL A 4 18.42 26.41 -4.17
N THR A 5 17.23 26.88 -3.83
CA THR A 5 16.82 27.05 -2.43
C THR A 5 16.17 25.75 -1.95
N PRO A 6 16.74 25.06 -0.96
CA PRO A 6 16.13 23.87 -0.39
C PRO A 6 14.85 24.25 0.36
N ILE A 7 13.82 23.44 0.21
CA ILE A 7 12.55 23.55 0.94
C ILE A 7 12.31 22.25 1.68
N SER A 8 11.78 22.33 2.91
CA SER A 8 11.51 21.14 3.72
C SER A 8 10.25 20.40 3.24
N HIS A 9 10.20 19.07 3.39
CA HIS A 9 9.05 18.27 3.00
C HIS A 9 7.75 18.74 3.67
N SER A 10 7.80 19.11 4.94
CA SER A 10 6.65 19.64 5.69
C SER A 10 6.14 20.95 5.09
N GLU A 11 7.03 21.80 4.60
CA GLU A 11 6.69 23.08 3.99
C GLU A 11 6.12 22.91 2.58
N VAL A 12 6.64 21.97 1.80
CA VAL A 12 6.03 21.56 0.52
C VAL A 12 4.62 21.04 0.75
N ARG A 13 4.43 20.16 1.73
CA ARG A 13 3.14 19.55 2.06
C ARG A 13 2.11 20.61 2.45
N LYS A 14 2.48 21.60 3.28
CA LYS A 14 1.60 22.75 3.61
C LYS A 14 1.24 23.61 2.40
N ARG A 15 2.19 23.85 1.49
CA ARG A 15 1.95 24.67 0.29
C ARG A 15 1.02 23.98 -0.71
N LEU A 16 1.13 22.66 -0.85
CA LEU A 16 0.38 21.88 -1.85
C LEU A 16 -0.96 21.35 -1.33
N LEU A 17 -1.09 21.08 -0.03
CA LEU A 17 -2.33 20.61 0.60
C LEU A 17 -3.17 21.76 1.16
N ASN A 18 -3.41 22.78 0.34
CA ASN A 18 -4.12 24.00 0.75
C ASN A 18 -5.55 24.11 0.20
N THR A 19 -5.98 23.18 -0.67
CA THR A 19 -7.35 23.11 -1.19
C THR A 19 -8.04 21.82 -0.71
N PRO A 20 -9.39 21.81 -0.60
CA PRO A 20 -10.14 20.59 -0.28
C PRO A 20 -9.88 19.45 -1.27
N GLU A 21 -9.78 19.75 -2.56
CA GLU A 21 -9.49 18.78 -3.61
C GLU A 21 -8.09 18.17 -3.45
N ALA A 22 -7.07 18.99 -3.14
CA ALA A 22 -5.72 18.49 -2.89
C ALA A 22 -5.65 17.64 -1.62
N LEU A 23 -6.36 18.04 -0.55
CA LEU A 23 -6.47 17.27 0.67
C LEU A 23 -7.15 15.91 0.44
N GLN A 24 -8.22 15.88 -0.34
CA GLN A 24 -8.94 14.66 -0.66
C GLN A 24 -8.08 13.71 -1.51
N ALA A 25 -7.48 14.19 -2.60
CA ALA A 25 -6.58 13.36 -3.42
C ALA A 25 -5.38 12.83 -2.62
N TYR A 26 -4.88 13.63 -1.68
CA TYR A 26 -3.81 13.21 -0.77
C TYR A 26 -4.28 12.16 0.24
N ALA A 27 -5.48 12.29 0.79
CA ALA A 27 -6.07 11.30 1.69
C ALA A 27 -6.30 9.95 0.97
N GLU A 28 -6.85 9.97 -0.25
CA GLU A 28 -7.03 8.77 -1.08
C GLU A 28 -5.68 8.09 -1.38
N ALA A 29 -4.63 8.87 -1.69
CA ALA A 29 -3.28 8.35 -1.86
C ALA A 29 -2.67 7.82 -0.55
N THR A 30 -3.09 8.36 0.60
CA THR A 30 -2.65 7.90 1.93
C THR A 30 -3.28 6.55 2.26
N GLU A 31 -4.56 6.33 1.94
CA GLU A 31 -5.23 5.03 2.12
C GLU A 31 -4.56 3.93 1.30
N GLU A 32 -4.21 4.21 0.04
CA GLU A 32 -3.46 3.26 -0.79
C GLU A 32 -2.10 2.91 -0.18
N TYR A 33 -1.39 3.93 0.32
CA TYR A 33 -0.08 3.76 0.95
C TYR A 33 -0.18 2.92 2.23
N GLU A 34 -1.12 3.22 3.12
CA GLU A 34 -1.34 2.49 4.37
C GLU A 34 -1.68 1.01 4.12
N LEU A 35 -2.54 0.74 3.14
CA LEU A 35 -2.91 -0.63 2.80
C LEU A 35 -1.74 -1.40 2.18
N LEU A 36 -0.93 -0.75 1.33
CA LEU A 36 0.29 -1.35 0.77
C LEU A 36 1.33 -1.63 1.85
N GLU A 37 1.53 -0.69 2.77
CA GLU A 37 2.42 -0.84 3.92
C GLU A 37 1.98 -2.03 4.77
N GLN A 38 0.67 -2.18 5.01
CA GLN A 38 0.14 -3.31 5.75
C GLN A 38 0.40 -4.66 5.07
N LEU A 39 0.19 -4.77 3.75
CA LEU A 39 0.49 -6.00 2.99
C LEU A 39 1.99 -6.30 2.97
N THR A 40 2.82 -5.26 2.90
CA THR A 40 4.28 -5.36 2.94
C THR A 40 4.73 -5.88 4.30
N GLU A 41 4.17 -5.35 5.38
CA GLU A 41 4.47 -5.76 6.75
C GLU A 41 4.12 -7.24 6.98
N TRP A 42 2.93 -7.70 6.54
CA TRP A 42 2.57 -9.12 6.65
C TRP A 42 3.56 -10.02 5.93
N ARG A 43 3.96 -9.64 4.71
CA ARG A 43 4.91 -10.40 3.89
C ARG A 43 6.29 -10.45 4.55
N GLU A 44 6.76 -9.32 5.08
CA GLU A 44 8.09 -9.20 5.70
C GLU A 44 8.17 -9.92 7.04
N LYS A 45 7.14 -9.81 7.88
CA LYS A 45 7.03 -10.59 9.12
C LYS A 45 7.02 -12.10 8.84
N ALA A 46 6.45 -12.53 7.72
CA ALA A 46 6.47 -13.92 7.28
C ALA A 46 7.78 -14.34 6.59
N GLY A 47 8.75 -13.43 6.39
CA GLY A 47 10.02 -13.72 5.71
C GLY A 47 9.88 -14.02 4.21
N LEU A 48 8.81 -13.54 3.57
CA LEU A 48 8.47 -13.89 2.19
C LEU A 48 8.92 -12.85 1.18
N LYS A 49 9.35 -13.30 0.00
CA LYS A 49 9.44 -12.44 -1.19
C LYS A 49 8.10 -12.49 -1.94
N LYS A 50 7.87 -11.52 -2.83
CA LYS A 50 6.65 -11.48 -3.68
C LYS A 50 6.42 -12.78 -4.46
N VAL A 51 7.50 -13.42 -4.91
CA VAL A 51 7.46 -14.71 -5.60
C VAL A 51 7.00 -15.86 -4.70
N ASP A 52 7.29 -15.81 -3.40
CA ASP A 52 6.87 -16.84 -2.44
C ASP A 52 5.39 -16.68 -2.10
N VAL A 53 4.93 -15.43 -1.95
CA VAL A 53 3.50 -15.12 -1.83
C VAL A 53 2.74 -15.62 -3.06
N ALA A 54 3.26 -15.37 -4.26
CA ALA A 54 2.65 -15.84 -5.50
C ALA A 54 2.51 -17.37 -5.54
N LYS A 55 3.57 -18.10 -5.16
CA LYS A 55 3.55 -19.56 -5.06
C LYS A 55 2.51 -20.05 -4.05
N ARG A 56 2.46 -19.45 -2.85
CA ARG A 56 1.49 -19.81 -1.80
C ARG A 56 0.05 -19.51 -2.21
N MET A 57 -0.16 -18.44 -2.98
CA MET A 57 -1.46 -18.10 -3.55
C MET A 57 -1.79 -18.90 -4.82
N GLY A 58 -0.86 -19.66 -5.39
CA GLY A 58 -1.07 -20.38 -6.65
C GLY A 58 -1.35 -19.46 -7.84
N ILE A 59 -0.75 -18.27 -7.87
CA ILE A 59 -0.92 -17.28 -8.95
C ILE A 59 0.44 -16.89 -9.55
N ASN A 60 0.42 -16.23 -10.71
CA ASN A 60 1.64 -15.72 -11.34
C ASN A 60 2.28 -14.59 -10.50
N PRO A 61 3.63 -14.51 -10.39
CA PRO A 61 4.33 -13.39 -9.74
C PRO A 61 3.91 -11.98 -10.24
N SER A 62 3.55 -11.85 -11.51
CA SER A 62 3.04 -10.59 -12.07
C SER A 62 1.70 -10.17 -11.47
N ALA A 63 0.87 -11.13 -11.06
CA ALA A 63 -0.41 -10.87 -10.40
C ALA A 63 -0.20 -10.32 -8.98
N VAL A 64 0.76 -10.85 -8.21
CA VAL A 64 1.12 -10.28 -6.89
C VAL A 64 1.63 -8.85 -7.04
N THR A 65 2.48 -8.60 -8.03
CA THR A 65 2.97 -7.24 -8.31
C THR A 65 1.82 -6.29 -8.65
N ARG A 66 0.82 -6.76 -9.40
CA ARG A 66 -0.36 -5.97 -9.75
C ARG A 66 -1.25 -5.68 -8.53
N ILE A 67 -1.41 -6.66 -7.64
CA ILE A 67 -2.13 -6.51 -6.36
C ILE A 67 -1.47 -5.43 -5.52
N GLU A 68 -0.15 -5.51 -5.30
CA GLU A 68 0.56 -4.51 -4.50
C GLU A 68 0.57 -3.12 -5.15
N LYS A 69 0.63 -3.03 -6.49
CA LYS A 69 0.58 -1.74 -7.21
C LYS A 69 -0.81 -1.10 -7.31
N ASN A 70 -1.88 -1.86 -7.02
CA ASN A 70 -3.27 -1.38 -7.15
C ASN A 70 -4.10 -1.94 -5.98
N VAL A 71 -3.56 -1.79 -4.77
CA VAL A 71 -4.04 -2.53 -3.60
C VAL A 71 -5.48 -2.16 -3.22
N THR A 72 -5.88 -0.91 -3.44
CA THR A 72 -7.24 -0.41 -3.24
C THR A 72 -8.27 -1.06 -4.17
N ARG A 73 -7.84 -1.63 -5.31
CA ARG A 73 -8.71 -2.37 -6.24
C ARG A 73 -8.76 -3.87 -5.96
N ALA A 74 -7.96 -4.37 -5.02
CA ALA A 74 -7.99 -5.77 -4.65
C ALA A 74 -9.31 -6.09 -3.93
N SER A 75 -10.00 -7.14 -4.37
CA SER A 75 -11.20 -7.59 -3.68
C SER A 75 -10.88 -8.03 -2.24
N TRP A 76 -11.86 -7.97 -1.35
CA TRP A 76 -11.73 -8.52 0.00
C TRP A 76 -11.24 -9.98 0.01
N HIS A 77 -11.73 -10.80 -0.91
CA HIS A 77 -11.27 -12.19 -1.06
C HIS A 77 -9.79 -12.27 -1.43
N THR A 78 -9.31 -11.40 -2.32
CA THR A 78 -7.89 -11.29 -2.69
C THR A 78 -7.03 -10.91 -1.51
N LEU A 79 -7.45 -9.90 -0.73
CA LEU A 79 -6.74 -9.45 0.46
C LEU A 79 -6.65 -10.55 1.52
N LYS A 80 -7.74 -11.28 1.79
CA LYS A 80 -7.71 -12.44 2.69
C LYS A 80 -6.74 -13.52 2.22
N ARG A 81 -6.76 -13.87 0.93
CA ARG A 81 -5.85 -14.89 0.38
C ARG A 81 -4.39 -14.46 0.46
N TYR A 82 -4.11 -13.18 0.24
CA TYR A 82 -2.78 -12.61 0.43
C TYR A 82 -2.34 -12.68 1.89
N ALA A 83 -3.20 -12.27 2.82
CA ALA A 83 -2.95 -12.36 4.26
C ALA A 83 -2.69 -13.81 4.69
N ALA A 84 -3.55 -14.74 4.27
CA ALA A 84 -3.40 -16.17 4.56
C ALA A 84 -2.10 -16.76 4.00
N ALA A 85 -1.68 -16.35 2.80
CA ALA A 85 -0.37 -16.73 2.25
C ALA A 85 0.80 -16.23 3.11
N CYS A 86 0.62 -15.11 3.80
CA CYS A 86 1.56 -14.57 4.78
C CYS A 86 1.36 -15.13 6.20
N GLY A 87 0.42 -16.05 6.41
CA GLY A 87 0.12 -16.61 7.75
C GLY A 87 -0.68 -15.66 8.65
N VAL A 88 -1.36 -14.66 8.08
CA VAL A 88 -2.19 -13.69 8.80
C VAL A 88 -3.66 -14.03 8.56
N GLU A 89 -4.44 -14.07 9.64
CA GLU A 89 -5.91 -14.13 9.55
C GLU A 89 -6.47 -12.71 9.47
N LEU A 90 -7.16 -12.41 8.37
CA LEU A 90 -7.76 -11.10 8.12
C LEU A 90 -9.27 -11.14 8.38
N SER A 91 -9.70 -10.41 9.42
CA SER A 91 -11.09 -10.27 9.84
C SER A 91 -11.49 -8.79 9.92
N LEU A 92 -12.80 -8.52 9.82
CA LEU A 92 -13.37 -7.19 10.03
C LEU A 92 -14.07 -7.18 11.38
N THR A 93 -13.81 -6.14 12.16
CA THR A 93 -14.52 -5.87 13.40
C THR A 93 -15.14 -4.49 13.30
N THR A 94 -16.43 -4.39 13.60
CA THR A 94 -17.11 -3.09 13.75
C THR A 94 -16.70 -2.48 15.08
N LYS A 95 -16.20 -1.24 15.05
CA LYS A 95 -15.97 -0.44 16.27
C LYS A 95 -17.29 0.07 16.83
#